data_AF-A0A7S1W5V2-F1
#
_entry.id   AF-A0A7S1W5V2-F1
#
_cell.length_a   1.000
_cell.length_b   1.000
_cell.length_c   1.000
_cell.angle_alpha   90.00
_cell.angle_beta   90.00
_cell.angle_gamma   90.00
#
_symmetry.space_group_name_H-M   'P 1'
#
loop_
_entity.id
_entity.type
_entity.pdbx_description
1 polymer ?
#
loop_
_entity_poly.entity_id
_entity_poly.type
_entity_poly.pdbx_seq_one_letter_code
_entity_poly.pdbx_strand_id
1 'polypeptide(L)'
;PHSLRTKLWDFSPLLPVPWPSSGPFRPLTRRDEWISKLMYERSFYAWTHRRGGWDCLRHYEILAAGAVPYFVDLPHAPKDCVTAFPRQLILKAMMLTGLPIQWSPKVSIIGNPYVSVKVPSKRQHKNQPMSFSAPGRFIHDRFNFTAYFDAADALLRYTRAHLTTASLAAYLLNVSGHLRP
;
A
#
# COMPACT_ATOMS: atom_id res chain seq x y z
N PRO A 1 24.64 5.24 2.14
CA PRO A 1 23.61 4.21 2.44
C PRO A 1 22.47 4.09 1.40
N HIS A 2 22.19 5.12 0.60
CA HIS A 2 21.10 5.11 -0.41
C HIS A 2 21.38 4.27 -1.67
N SER A 3 22.61 3.77 -1.86
CA SER A 3 23.03 3.02 -3.06
C SER A 3 22.57 1.55 -3.11
N LEU A 4 21.97 1.02 -2.04
CA LEU A 4 21.62 -0.41 -1.93
C LEU A 4 20.17 -0.75 -2.30
N ARG A 5 19.34 0.23 -2.71
CA ARG A 5 18.01 -0.03 -3.27
C ARG A 5 17.99 0.30 -4.75
N THR A 6 18.68 -0.51 -5.55
CA THR A 6 18.55 -0.46 -7.01
C THR A 6 17.14 -0.91 -7.40
N LYS A 7 16.25 0.07 -7.59
CA LYS A 7 14.91 -0.12 -8.14
C LYS A 7 15.00 -0.01 -9.67
N LEU A 8 14.37 -0.96 -10.36
CA LEU A 8 14.35 -1.06 -11.82
C LEU A 8 13.07 -0.45 -12.41
N TRP A 9 11.95 -0.54 -11.69
CA TRP A 9 10.65 -0.06 -12.16
C TRP A 9 10.05 0.99 -11.24
N ASP A 10 9.37 1.98 -11.82
CA ASP A 10 8.57 2.94 -11.07
C ASP A 10 7.46 2.24 -10.28
N PHE A 11 6.62 1.49 -10.99
CA PHE A 11 5.62 0.62 -10.40
C PHE A 11 5.89 -0.83 -10.74
N SER A 12 5.51 -1.72 -9.83
CA SER A 12 5.55 -3.16 -10.08
C SER A 12 4.78 -3.50 -11.36
N PRO A 13 5.37 -4.29 -12.26
CA PRO A 13 4.67 -4.77 -13.45
C PRO A 13 3.53 -5.72 -13.08
N LEU A 14 3.50 -6.23 -11.84
CA LEU A 14 2.40 -7.03 -11.33
C LEU A 14 1.20 -6.15 -11.01
N LEU A 15 0.24 -6.18 -11.91
CA LEU A 15 -1.04 -5.50 -11.73
C LEU A 15 -1.99 -6.37 -10.90
N PRO A 16 -2.70 -5.78 -9.92
CA PRO A 16 -3.74 -6.49 -9.24
C PRO A 16 -4.93 -6.70 -10.20
N VAL A 17 -5.65 -7.80 -10.00
CA VAL A 17 -6.89 -8.05 -10.72
C VAL A 17 -7.89 -6.90 -10.53
N PRO A 18 -8.60 -6.46 -11.58
CA PRO A 18 -9.50 -5.31 -11.54
C PRO A 18 -10.61 -5.37 -10.48
N TRP A 19 -11.07 -6.57 -10.13
CA TRP A 19 -12.30 -6.78 -9.39
C TRP A 19 -12.06 -6.87 -7.87
N PRO A 20 -12.68 -6.02 -7.05
CA PRO A 20 -12.56 -6.10 -5.58
C PRO A 20 -13.08 -7.42 -4.98
N SER A 21 -14.00 -8.10 -5.67
CA SER A 21 -14.61 -9.37 -5.27
C SER A 21 -13.88 -10.61 -5.81
N SER A 22 -12.86 -10.44 -6.64
CA SER A 22 -12.14 -11.58 -7.20
C SER A 22 -11.41 -12.36 -6.11
N GLY A 23 -11.51 -13.70 -6.14
CA GLY A 23 -10.77 -14.62 -5.26
C GLY A 23 -9.26 -14.41 -5.36
N PRO A 24 -8.42 -15.05 -4.51
CA PRO A 24 -7.01 -14.69 -4.27
C PRO A 24 -6.18 -14.52 -5.55
N PHE A 25 -5.10 -13.76 -5.44
CA PHE A 25 -4.17 -13.57 -6.55
C PHE A 25 -3.70 -14.99 -6.75
N ARG A 26 -3.92 -15.58 -7.92
CA ARG A 26 -3.33 -16.87 -8.19
C ARG A 26 -1.93 -16.52 -8.67
N PRO A 27 -0.87 -16.55 -7.82
CA PRO A 27 0.40 -16.97 -8.37
C PRO A 27 0.08 -18.33 -8.98
N LEU A 28 0.19 -18.43 -10.30
CA LEU A 28 -0.27 -19.60 -11.06
C LEU A 28 0.51 -20.86 -10.63
N THR A 29 1.65 -20.70 -9.94
CA THR A 29 2.46 -21.74 -9.30
C THR A 29 3.30 -21.22 -8.12
N ARG A 30 3.84 -22.13 -7.29
CA ARG A 30 4.84 -21.86 -6.23
C ARG A 30 6.11 -21.14 -6.73
N ARG A 31 6.44 -21.24 -8.03
CA ARG A 31 7.56 -20.48 -8.64
C ARG A 31 7.25 -18.99 -8.80
N ASP A 32 5.97 -18.62 -8.90
CA ASP A 32 5.56 -17.24 -9.19
C ASP A 32 5.65 -16.33 -7.95
N GLU A 33 5.69 -16.89 -6.74
CA GLU A 33 5.88 -16.11 -5.51
C GLU A 33 7.24 -15.42 -5.46
N TRP A 34 8.31 -16.14 -5.81
CA TRP A 34 9.66 -15.55 -5.87
C TRP A 34 9.73 -14.44 -6.92
N ILE A 35 9.16 -14.68 -8.10
CA ILE A 35 9.08 -13.66 -9.16
C ILE A 35 8.30 -12.45 -8.63
N SER A 36 7.18 -12.67 -7.97
CA SER A 36 6.35 -11.59 -7.45
C SER A 36 7.07 -10.77 -6.39
N LYS A 37 7.75 -11.43 -5.47
CA LYS A 37 8.60 -10.78 -4.47
C LYS A 37 9.71 -9.96 -5.13
N LEU A 38 10.40 -10.53 -6.12
CA LEU A 38 11.46 -9.84 -6.86
C LEU A 38 10.94 -8.60 -7.60
N MET A 39 9.77 -8.72 -8.24
CA MET A 39 9.12 -7.59 -8.91
C MET A 39 8.81 -6.47 -7.93
N TYR A 40 8.25 -6.77 -6.76
CA TYR A 40 8.04 -5.74 -5.72
C TYR A 40 9.37 -5.17 -5.20
N GLU A 41 10.36 -6.01 -4.92
CA GLU A 41 11.66 -5.58 -4.42
C GLU A 41 12.36 -4.61 -5.38
N ARG A 42 12.22 -4.85 -6.69
CA ARG A 42 12.80 -4.04 -7.76
C ARG A 42 11.90 -2.89 -8.19
N SER A 43 10.78 -2.63 -7.51
CA SER A 43 9.90 -1.50 -7.80
C SER A 43 9.86 -0.47 -6.68
N PHE A 44 9.64 0.80 -7.03
CA PHE A 44 9.40 1.84 -6.03
C PHE A 44 7.99 1.67 -5.43
N TYR A 45 6.97 1.63 -6.27
CA TYR A 45 5.59 1.42 -5.83
C TYR A 45 5.03 0.11 -6.35
N ALA A 46 3.97 -0.39 -5.71
CA ALA A 46 3.19 -1.50 -6.24
C ALA A 46 1.70 -1.20 -6.07
N TRP A 47 0.93 -1.42 -7.12
CA TRP A 47 -0.51 -1.22 -7.09
C TRP A 47 -1.16 -2.21 -6.12
N THR A 48 -2.04 -1.71 -5.28
CA THR A 48 -2.86 -2.54 -4.43
C THR A 48 -4.21 -1.90 -4.17
N HIS A 49 -5.15 -2.72 -3.72
CA HIS A 49 -6.51 -2.29 -3.43
C HIS A 49 -7.22 -3.24 -2.48
N ARG A 50 -8.45 -2.88 -2.11
CA ARG A 50 -9.34 -3.69 -1.29
C ARG A 50 -9.78 -4.94 -2.04
N ARG A 51 -9.61 -6.12 -1.45
CA ARG A 51 -9.98 -7.38 -2.11
C ARG A 51 -10.62 -8.37 -1.15
N GLY A 52 -11.92 -8.60 -1.25
CA GLY A 52 -12.71 -9.41 -0.28
C GLY A 52 -12.81 -8.77 1.12
N GLY A 53 -11.80 -8.01 1.52
CA GLY A 53 -11.73 -7.16 2.71
C GLY A 53 -10.73 -6.02 2.49
N TRP A 54 -10.62 -5.14 3.48
CA TRP A 54 -9.67 -4.02 3.47
C TRP A 54 -8.24 -4.43 3.82
N ASP A 55 -8.10 -5.55 4.52
CA ASP A 55 -6.83 -6.12 4.95
C ASP A 55 -6.58 -7.41 4.16
N CYS A 56 -5.45 -7.49 3.45
CA CYS A 56 -5.08 -8.68 2.71
C CYS A 56 -3.56 -8.87 2.69
N LEU A 57 -3.12 -10.14 2.59
CA LEU A 57 -1.70 -10.50 2.64
C LEU A 57 -0.83 -9.73 1.63
N ARG A 58 -1.37 -9.39 0.45
CA ARG A 58 -0.66 -8.60 -0.56
C ARG A 58 -0.13 -7.27 -0.03
N HIS A 59 -0.88 -6.59 0.84
CA HIS A 59 -0.45 -5.32 1.42
C HIS A 59 0.86 -5.47 2.19
N TYR A 60 0.97 -6.57 2.93
CA TYR A 60 2.17 -6.91 3.70
C TYR A 60 3.28 -7.50 2.85
N GLU A 61 2.97 -8.28 1.80
CA GLU A 61 3.97 -8.77 0.85
C GLU A 61 4.73 -7.64 0.16
N ILE A 62 4.00 -6.60 -0.30
CA ILE A 62 4.60 -5.40 -0.90
C ILE A 62 5.52 -4.69 0.11
N LEU A 63 5.02 -4.48 1.34
CA LEU A 63 5.80 -3.84 2.41
C LEU A 63 7.05 -4.65 2.79
N ALA A 64 6.92 -5.97 2.88
CA ALA A 64 8.01 -6.88 3.22
C ALA A 64 9.08 -6.94 2.13
N ALA A 65 8.69 -6.78 0.86
CA ALA A 65 9.61 -6.63 -0.26
C ALA A 65 10.30 -5.26 -0.30
N GLY A 66 9.89 -4.29 0.53
CA GLY A 66 10.47 -2.95 0.58
C GLY A 66 10.03 -2.05 -0.58
N ALA A 67 8.85 -2.32 -1.16
CA ALA A 67 8.14 -1.38 -2.02
C ALA A 67 7.05 -0.65 -1.23
N VAL A 68 6.67 0.53 -1.71
CA VAL A 68 5.56 1.30 -1.12
C VAL A 68 4.24 0.85 -1.76
N PRO A 69 3.25 0.38 -0.98
CA PRO A 69 1.94 0.06 -1.51
C PRO A 69 1.25 1.34 -1.99
N TYR A 70 0.83 1.36 -3.25
CA TYR A 70 0.00 2.42 -3.81
C TYR A 70 -1.46 1.99 -3.73
N PHE A 71 -2.13 2.36 -2.63
CA PHE A 71 -3.45 1.85 -2.25
C PHE A 71 -4.54 2.92 -2.45
N VAL A 72 -5.08 2.98 -3.67
CA VAL A 72 -6.03 4.04 -4.12
C VAL A 72 -7.26 4.13 -3.22
N ASP A 73 -7.81 3.00 -2.79
CA ASP A 73 -9.05 2.97 -2.00
C ASP A 73 -8.83 3.12 -0.49
N LEU A 74 -7.59 3.08 0.01
CA LEU A 74 -7.26 3.17 1.44
C LEU A 74 -7.94 4.34 2.17
N PRO A 75 -8.09 5.54 1.57
CA PRO A 75 -8.85 6.63 2.14
C PRO A 75 -10.32 6.32 2.43
N HIS A 76 -10.94 5.47 1.61
CA HIS A 76 -12.32 5.03 1.76
C HIS A 76 -12.46 3.89 2.79
N ALA A 77 -11.35 3.32 3.26
CA ALA A 77 -11.36 2.32 4.31
C ALA A 77 -11.98 2.90 5.59
N PRO A 78 -12.90 2.18 6.26
CA PRO A 78 -13.37 2.54 7.61
C PRO A 78 -12.19 2.70 8.58
N LYS A 79 -12.36 3.53 9.61
CA LYS A 79 -11.29 3.78 10.61
C LYS A 79 -10.91 2.53 11.40
N ASP A 80 -11.89 1.65 11.62
CA ASP A 80 -11.72 0.42 12.41
C ASP A 80 -11.23 -0.76 11.57
N CYS A 81 -10.97 -0.54 10.28
CA CYS A 81 -10.42 -1.56 9.38
C CYS A 81 -8.91 -1.36 9.20
N VAL A 82 -8.19 -2.47 9.01
CA VAL A 82 -6.74 -2.49 8.73
C VAL A 82 -5.93 -1.79 9.83
N THR A 83 -6.27 -2.06 11.09
CA THR A 83 -5.75 -1.35 12.28
C THR A 83 -4.23 -1.48 12.45
N ALA A 84 -3.66 -2.64 12.08
CA ALA A 84 -2.22 -2.88 12.15
C ALA A 84 -1.44 -2.26 10.98
N PHE A 85 -2.11 -1.83 9.92
CA PHE A 85 -1.44 -1.33 8.72
C PHE A 85 -1.10 0.16 8.85
N PRO A 86 0.09 0.60 8.40
CA PRO A 86 0.55 1.98 8.59
C PRO A 86 -0.15 2.97 7.63
N ARG A 87 -1.45 3.16 7.80
CA ARG A 87 -2.32 3.95 6.92
C ARG A 87 -1.79 5.35 6.69
N GLN A 88 -1.40 6.05 7.75
CA GLN A 88 -0.93 7.43 7.67
C GLN A 88 0.38 7.56 6.87
N LEU A 89 1.33 6.64 7.07
CA LEU A 89 2.60 6.64 6.35
C LEU A 89 2.40 6.39 4.86
N ILE A 90 1.49 5.48 4.52
CA ILE A 90 1.17 5.17 3.12
C ILE A 90 0.47 6.33 2.44
N LEU A 91 -0.50 6.96 3.11
CA LEU A 91 -1.15 8.16 2.56
C LEU A 91 -0.15 9.28 2.30
N LYS A 92 0.80 9.51 3.22
CA LYS A 92 1.90 10.48 3.01
C LYS A 92 2.76 10.10 1.80
N ALA A 93 3.11 8.82 1.67
CA ALA A 93 3.92 8.34 0.55
C ALA A 93 3.19 8.41 -0.81
N MET A 94 1.86 8.30 -0.82
CA MET A 94 1.02 8.47 -2.02
C MET A 94 0.81 9.94 -2.41
N MET A 95 1.08 10.88 -1.51
CA MET A 95 0.98 12.34 -1.75
C MET A 95 2.27 12.96 -2.31
N LEU A 96 3.31 12.16 -2.53
CA LEU A 96 4.56 12.67 -3.10
C LEU A 96 4.34 13.21 -4.52
N THR A 97 5.06 14.28 -4.85
CA THR A 97 5.01 14.90 -6.17
C THR A 97 5.57 13.97 -7.24
N GLY A 98 5.05 14.07 -8.47
CA GLY A 98 5.53 13.28 -9.61
C GLY A 98 4.91 11.89 -9.77
N LEU A 99 3.93 11.52 -8.94
CA LEU A 99 3.16 10.28 -9.07
C LEU A 99 2.05 10.38 -10.15
N PRO A 100 1.72 9.27 -10.84
CA PRO A 100 0.81 9.26 -12.01
C PRO A 100 -0.63 9.63 -11.64
N ILE A 101 -1.06 9.24 -10.44
CA ILE A 101 -2.31 9.69 -9.84
C ILE A 101 -1.90 10.56 -8.65
N GLN A 102 -2.27 11.82 -8.66
CA GLN A 102 -2.21 12.64 -7.45
C GLN A 102 -3.54 12.44 -6.73
N TRP A 103 -3.58 11.47 -5.82
CA TRP A 103 -4.75 11.29 -4.99
C TRP A 103 -4.85 12.48 -4.03
N SER A 104 -5.80 13.39 -4.30
CA SER A 104 -6.14 14.49 -3.41
C SER A 104 -7.31 14.06 -2.52
N PRO A 105 -7.09 13.85 -1.22
CA PRO A 105 -8.19 13.71 -0.29
C PRO A 105 -9.07 14.97 -0.34
N LYS A 106 -10.38 14.82 -0.53
CA LYS A 106 -11.31 15.62 0.29
C LYS A 106 -11.31 15.05 1.71
N VAL A 107 -10.15 15.06 2.36
CA VAL A 107 -9.98 14.86 3.79
C VAL A 107 -9.47 16.20 4.25
N SER A 108 -10.27 16.86 5.10
CA SER A 108 -9.86 18.03 5.86
C SER A 108 -8.74 17.63 6.83
N ILE A 109 -7.53 17.43 6.28
CA ILE A 109 -6.31 17.66 7.04
C ILE A 109 -6.25 19.17 7.12
N ILE A 110 -6.38 19.71 8.33
CA ILE A 110 -6.30 21.15 8.58
C ILE A 110 -5.01 21.67 7.93
N GLY A 111 -5.11 22.40 6.81
CA GLY A 111 -4.02 23.22 6.27
C GLY A 111 -3.35 22.89 4.92
N ASN A 112 -3.98 22.21 3.94
CA ASN A 112 -3.39 22.15 2.57
C ASN A 112 -4.39 22.60 1.47
N PRO A 113 -4.10 23.68 0.69
CA PRO A 113 -5.10 24.35 -0.14
C PRO A 113 -5.24 23.83 -1.58
N TYR A 114 -4.64 22.70 -1.95
CA TYR A 114 -4.68 22.24 -3.34
C TYR A 114 -5.58 21.02 -3.57
N VAL A 115 -6.68 21.31 -4.27
CA VAL A 115 -7.52 20.41 -5.09
C VAL A 115 -8.58 19.57 -4.36
N SER A 116 -9.83 19.76 -4.76
CA SER A 116 -11.03 19.22 -4.14
C SER A 116 -11.69 18.15 -5.04
N VAL A 117 -11.39 16.87 -4.84
CA VAL A 117 -12.04 15.75 -5.57
C VAL A 117 -13.35 15.31 -4.89
N LYS A 118 -14.50 15.39 -5.58
CA LYS A 118 -15.79 14.89 -5.05
C LYS A 118 -15.70 13.37 -4.77
N VAL A 119 -15.80 12.99 -3.50
CA VAL A 119 -15.85 11.58 -3.06
C VAL A 119 -17.24 11.02 -3.40
N PRO A 120 -17.36 9.95 -4.20
CA PRO A 120 -18.64 9.29 -4.44
C PRO A 120 -19.18 8.70 -3.14
N SER A 121 -20.51 8.66 -3.02
CA SER A 121 -21.20 8.22 -1.80
C SER A 121 -20.84 6.78 -1.41
N LYS A 122 -20.82 6.50 -0.09
CA LYS A 122 -20.42 5.24 0.59
C LYS A 122 -21.00 3.93 0.01
N ARG A 123 -21.99 3.96 -0.88
CA ARG A 123 -22.63 2.78 -1.49
C ARG A 123 -22.09 2.41 -2.88
N GLN A 124 -21.43 3.31 -3.61
CA GLN A 124 -21.08 3.07 -5.03
C GLN A 124 -19.78 2.27 -5.26
N HIS A 125 -18.90 2.12 -4.26
CA HIS A 125 -17.61 1.43 -4.43
C HIS A 125 -17.66 -0.10 -4.23
N LYS A 126 -18.83 -0.71 -3.99
CA LYS A 126 -18.84 -2.13 -3.64
C LYS A 126 -18.42 -3.06 -4.78
N ASN A 127 -18.62 -2.70 -6.05
CA ASN A 127 -18.41 -3.60 -7.20
C ASN A 127 -17.85 -2.96 -8.48
N GLN A 128 -17.26 -1.76 -8.42
CA GLN A 128 -16.66 -1.18 -9.64
C GLN A 128 -15.27 -1.80 -9.89
N PRO A 129 -14.98 -2.28 -11.11
CA PRO A 129 -13.64 -2.73 -11.47
C PRO A 129 -12.70 -1.53 -11.53
N MET A 130 -11.49 -1.67 -10.99
CA MET A 130 -10.42 -0.71 -11.29
C MET A 130 -9.77 -1.06 -12.62
N SER A 131 -9.61 -0.06 -13.48
CA SER A 131 -8.83 -0.22 -14.71
C SER A 131 -7.33 -0.08 -14.41
N PHE A 132 -6.67 -1.22 -14.23
CA PHE A 132 -5.22 -1.30 -14.28
C PHE A 132 -4.80 -1.69 -15.70
N SER A 133 -4.76 -0.73 -16.63
CA SER A 133 -4.37 -0.98 -18.02
C SER A 133 -2.85 -1.07 -18.20
N ALA A 134 -2.08 -0.40 -17.33
CA ALA A 134 -0.63 -0.39 -17.36
C ALA A 134 -0.03 -0.12 -15.96
N PRO A 135 1.24 -0.50 -15.71
CA PRO A 135 1.98 -0.05 -14.54
C PRO A 135 2.05 1.48 -14.52
N GLY A 136 2.01 2.06 -13.32
CA GLY A 136 2.19 3.49 -13.16
C GLY A 136 3.60 3.91 -13.58
N ARG A 137 3.76 5.16 -14.01
CA ARG A 137 5.07 5.78 -14.27
C ARG A 137 5.17 7.11 -13.55
N PHE A 138 6.36 7.44 -13.09
CA PHE A 138 6.60 8.75 -12.51
C PHE A 138 6.88 9.78 -13.59
N ILE A 139 6.64 11.03 -13.24
CA ILE A 139 7.32 12.15 -13.89
C ILE A 139 8.65 12.30 -13.16
N HIS A 140 9.71 11.66 -13.67
CA HIS A 140 11.02 11.60 -13.02
C HIS A 140 11.55 12.98 -12.62
N ASP A 141 11.33 14.00 -13.45
CA ASP A 141 11.78 15.38 -13.21
C ASP A 141 11.14 16.03 -11.97
N ARG A 142 9.96 15.54 -11.54
CA ARG A 142 9.19 16.09 -10.42
C ARG A 142 9.15 15.15 -9.22
N PHE A 143 9.72 13.96 -9.34
CA PHE A 143 9.64 12.94 -8.30
C PHE A 143 10.75 13.14 -7.26
N ASN A 144 10.35 13.32 -6.00
CA ASN A 144 11.29 13.50 -4.91
C ASN A 144 11.74 12.13 -4.36
N PHE A 145 12.86 11.63 -4.88
CA PHE A 145 13.45 10.35 -4.45
C PHE A 145 13.83 10.33 -2.97
N THR A 146 14.35 11.44 -2.43
CA THR A 146 14.74 11.54 -1.01
C THR A 146 13.52 11.32 -0.11
N ALA A 147 12.44 12.05 -0.37
CA ALA A 147 11.19 11.92 0.37
C ALA A 147 10.59 10.51 0.24
N TYR A 148 10.73 9.89 -0.93
CA TYR A 148 10.34 8.50 -1.11
C TYR A 148 11.16 7.54 -0.23
N PHE A 149 12.48 7.66 -0.22
CA PHE A 149 13.33 6.75 0.55
C PHE A 149 13.09 6.92 2.06
N ASP A 150 12.89 8.14 2.52
CA ASP A 150 12.52 8.42 3.92
C ASP A 150 11.18 7.75 4.29
N ALA A 151 10.17 7.88 3.43
CA ALA A 151 8.87 7.23 3.63
C ALA A 151 8.99 5.69 3.61
N ALA A 152 9.76 5.15 2.67
CA ALA A 152 9.98 3.70 2.56
C ALA A 152 10.76 3.14 3.76
N ASP A 153 11.72 3.89 4.30
CA ASP A 153 12.44 3.51 5.52
C ASP A 153 11.57 3.61 6.77
N ALA A 154 10.73 4.63 6.88
CA ALA A 154 9.74 4.73 7.95
C ALA A 154 8.77 3.55 7.92
N LEU A 155 8.29 3.16 6.74
CA LEU A 155 7.45 1.97 6.55
C LEU A 155 8.16 0.68 6.94
N LEU A 156 9.42 0.51 6.53
CA LEU A 156 10.20 -0.68 6.87
C LEU A 156 10.50 -0.78 8.38
N ARG A 157 10.75 0.35 9.04
CA ARG A 157 10.89 0.39 10.50
C ARG A 157 9.57 0.01 11.19
N TYR A 158 8.46 0.56 10.71
CA TYR A 158 7.13 0.23 11.23
C TYR A 158 6.81 -1.26 11.09
N THR A 159 7.06 -1.85 9.91
CA THR A 159 6.74 -3.27 9.67
C THR A 159 7.57 -4.19 10.58
N ARG A 160 8.85 -3.88 10.77
CA ARG A 160 9.74 -4.63 11.68
C ARG A 160 9.34 -4.51 13.14
N ALA A 161 8.70 -3.41 13.55
CA ALA A 161 8.25 -3.22 14.92
C ALA A 161 6.86 -3.83 15.18
N HIS A 162 5.92 -3.66 14.26
CA HIS A 162 4.50 -3.92 14.52
C HIS A 162 3.89 -5.07 13.73
N LEU A 163 4.44 -5.39 12.56
CA LEU A 163 3.93 -6.44 11.67
C LEU A 163 4.74 -7.73 11.78
N THR A 164 5.13 -8.06 13.02
CA THR A 164 5.85 -9.30 13.34
C THR A 164 4.90 -10.34 13.93
N THR A 165 5.28 -11.62 13.83
CA THR A 165 4.53 -12.72 14.47
C THR A 165 4.44 -12.53 15.98
N ALA A 166 5.49 -12.00 16.61
CA ALA A 166 5.51 -11.69 18.04
C ALA A 166 4.51 -10.57 18.40
N SER A 167 4.49 -9.47 17.64
CA SER A 167 3.52 -8.39 17.83
C SER A 167 2.08 -8.86 17.67
N LEU A 168 1.80 -9.68 16.64
CA LEU A 168 0.48 -10.27 16.43
C LEU A 168 0.09 -11.22 17.56
N ALA A 169 1.01 -12.10 17.99
CA ALA A 169 0.75 -13.01 19.11
C ALA A 169 0.47 -12.25 20.41
N ALA A 170 1.24 -11.21 20.71
CA ALA A 170 1.01 -10.32 21.85
C ALA A 170 -0.38 -9.64 21.76
N TYR A 171 -0.75 -9.12 20.59
CA TYR A 171 -2.08 -8.55 20.36
C TYR A 171 -3.20 -9.58 20.62
N LEU A 172 -3.08 -10.79 20.09
CA LEU A 172 -4.07 -11.86 20.27
C LEU A 172 -4.18 -12.28 21.74
N LEU A 173 -3.06 -12.42 22.44
CA LEU A 173 -3.03 -12.71 23.88
C LEU A 173 -3.68 -11.59 24.68
N ASN A 174 -3.45 -10.32 24.32
CA ASN A 174 -4.08 -9.17 24.96
C ASN A 174 -5.61 -9.19 24.79
N VAL A 175 -6.08 -9.32 23.55
CA VAL A 175 -7.51 -9.28 23.23
C VAL A 175 -8.25 -10.49 23.80
N SER A 176 -7.59 -11.65 23.87
CA SER A 176 -8.16 -12.86 24.47
C SER A 176 -8.08 -12.88 26.00
N GLY A 177 -7.47 -11.89 26.65
CA GLY A 177 -7.30 -11.83 28.11
C GLY A 177 -6.28 -12.81 28.68
N HIS A 178 -5.40 -13.37 27.84
CA HIS A 178 -4.36 -14.33 28.23
C HIS A 178 -2.97 -13.69 28.36
N LEU A 179 -2.86 -12.38 28.11
CA LEU A 179 -1.63 -11.64 28.36
C LEU A 179 -1.44 -11.52 29.87
N ARG A 180 -0.46 -12.23 30.41
CA ARG A 180 -0.10 -12.09 31.83
C ARG A 180 0.59 -10.72 32.02
N PRO A 181 0.31 -10.02 33.13
CA PRO A 181 0.94 -8.75 33.46
C PRO A 181 2.47 -8.88 33.60
#